data_AF-A0AAT9I5L8-F1
#
_entry.id   AF-A0AAT9I5L8-F1
#
_cell.length_a   1.000
_cell.length_b   1.000
_cell.length_c   1.000
_cell.angle_alpha   90.00
_cell.angle_beta   90.00
_cell.angle_gamma   90.00
#
_symmetry.space_group_name_H-M   'P 1'
#
loop_
_entity.id
_entity.type
_entity.pdbx_description
1 polymer ?
#
loop_
_entity_poly.entity_id
_entity_poly.type
_entity_poly.pdbx_seq_one_letter_code
_entity_poly.pdbx_strand_id
1 'polypeptide(L)'
;MREIREKNKYFERKIKTIIETMLQKPEDIRQQRFLDEVNKLNLRFPGREIVKATGYNSGVVSEYLNSKKNVSERFLREFCKAFNLDFTEIFTEKPAPPGDPINRERALIKVLYQRVAKLEAERLGISVDDALDELDRDTTIAWWDLEKEKGQDSPQAE
;
A
#
# COMPACT_ATOMS: atom_id res chain seq x y z
N MET A 1 13.95 -30.86 12.48
CA MET A 1 13.43 -29.79 13.38
C MET A 1 14.08 -28.41 13.16
N ARG A 2 15.41 -28.29 13.05
CA ARG A 2 16.10 -26.98 12.84
C ARG A 2 15.75 -26.30 11.52
N GLU A 3 15.70 -27.08 10.44
CA GLU A 3 15.42 -26.62 9.07
C GLU A 3 14.00 -26.08 8.87
N ILE A 4 13.02 -26.68 9.56
CA ILE A 4 11.61 -26.23 9.55
C ILE A 4 11.49 -24.88 10.25
N ARG A 5 12.21 -24.67 11.37
CA ARG A 5 12.22 -23.37 12.08
C ARG A 5 12.84 -22.26 11.24
N GLU A 6 13.90 -22.53 10.48
CA GLU A 6 14.50 -21.50 9.62
C GLU A 6 13.61 -21.13 8.43
N LYS A 7 12.96 -22.11 7.80
CA LYS A 7 11.98 -21.85 6.74
C LYS A 7 10.78 -21.05 7.25
N ASN A 8 10.27 -21.37 8.45
CA ASN A 8 9.20 -20.59 9.07
C ASN A 8 9.63 -19.16 9.39
N LYS A 9 10.84 -18.96 9.95
CA LYS A 9 11.37 -17.62 10.24
C LYS A 9 11.60 -16.78 8.98
N TYR A 10 11.96 -17.41 7.87
CA TYR A 10 12.04 -16.76 6.57
C TYR A 10 10.66 -16.34 6.06
N PHE A 11 9.67 -17.23 6.19
CA PHE A 11 8.30 -16.97 5.76
C PHE A 11 7.65 -15.84 6.57
N GLU A 12 7.82 -15.84 7.89
CA GLU A 12 7.35 -14.78 8.79
C GLU A 12 7.95 -13.41 8.44
N ARG A 13 9.26 -13.34 8.18
CA ARG A 13 9.89 -12.08 7.74
C ARG A 13 9.31 -11.60 6.42
N LYS A 14 9.11 -12.51 5.47
CA LYS A 14 8.58 -12.17 4.15
C LYS A 14 7.14 -11.67 4.25
N ILE A 15 6.29 -12.34 5.02
CA ILE A 15 4.93 -11.90 5.32
C ILE A 15 4.93 -10.52 5.99
N LYS A 16 5.78 -10.32 7.00
CA LYS A 16 5.91 -9.04 7.71
C LYS A 16 6.26 -7.90 6.75
N THR A 17 7.25 -8.09 5.88
CA THR A 17 7.61 -7.11 4.86
C THR A 17 6.47 -6.81 3.90
N ILE A 18 5.73 -7.83 3.44
CA ILE A 18 4.57 -7.65 2.56
C ILE A 18 3.48 -6.82 3.26
N ILE A 19 3.16 -7.17 4.51
CA ILE A 19 2.17 -6.44 5.32
C ILE A 19 2.61 -5.00 5.53
N GLU A 20 3.88 -4.75 5.87
CA GLU A 20 4.42 -3.39 6.01
C GLU A 20 4.32 -2.58 4.71
N THR A 21 4.52 -3.23 3.57
CA THR A 21 4.39 -2.59 2.25
C THR A 21 2.91 -2.34 1.89
N MET A 22 2.00 -3.23 2.30
CA MET A 22 0.55 -3.06 2.10
C MET A 22 -0.09 -2.05 3.08
N LEU A 23 0.52 -1.84 4.24
CA LEU A 23 0.07 -0.89 5.26
C LEU A 23 0.64 0.53 5.08
N GLN A 24 1.43 0.78 4.02
CA GLN A 24 1.85 2.13 3.68
C GLN A 24 0.62 3.00 3.39
N LYS A 25 0.54 4.16 4.04
CA LYS A 25 -0.67 5.00 3.95
C LYS A 25 -0.85 5.50 2.52
N PRO A 26 -2.09 5.64 2.02
CA PRO A 26 -2.37 6.15 0.67
C PRO A 26 -1.69 7.51 0.38
N GLU A 27 -1.51 8.33 1.42
CA GLU A 27 -0.79 9.60 1.35
C GLU A 27 0.68 9.45 0.94
N ASP A 28 1.37 8.41 1.44
CA ASP A 28 2.79 8.17 1.21
C ASP A 28 3.04 7.71 -0.24
N ILE A 29 2.10 6.94 -0.79
CA ILE A 29 2.15 6.47 -2.18
C ILE A 29 1.96 7.63 -3.16
N ARG A 30 1.02 8.54 -2.89
CA ARG A 30 0.79 9.74 -3.73
C ARG A 30 2.01 10.66 -3.74
N GLN A 31 2.63 10.85 -2.57
CA GLN A 31 3.84 11.63 -2.41
C GLN A 31 4.99 11.04 -3.22
N GLN A 32 5.20 9.72 -3.14
CA GLN A 32 6.27 9.04 -3.88
C GLN A 32 6.08 9.17 -5.40
N ARG A 33 4.87 8.90 -5.90
CA ARG A 33 4.57 8.97 -7.35
C ARG A 33 4.74 10.37 -7.91
N PHE A 34 4.36 11.40 -7.14
CA PHE A 34 4.64 12.78 -7.52
C PHE A 34 6.13 13.02 -7.75
N LEU A 35 6.98 12.58 -6.81
CA LEU A 35 8.43 12.75 -6.92
C LEU A 35 9.00 11.97 -8.09
N ASP A 36 8.51 10.76 -8.35
CA ASP A 36 8.92 9.94 -9.49
C ASP A 36 8.63 10.65 -10.82
N GLU A 37 7.45 11.26 -10.96
CA GLU A 37 7.10 12.03 -12.16
C GLU A 37 7.94 13.31 -12.29
N VAL A 38 8.21 14.01 -11.19
CA VAL A 38 9.11 15.17 -11.21
C VAL A 38 10.50 14.78 -11.70
N ASN A 39 11.00 13.62 -11.28
CA ASN A 39 12.30 13.10 -11.73
C ASN A 39 12.28 12.72 -13.22
N LYS A 40 11.20 12.10 -13.71
CA LYS A 40 11.04 11.75 -15.14
C LYS A 40 10.97 12.97 -16.05
N LEU A 41 10.37 14.06 -15.58
CA LEU A 41 10.31 15.33 -16.32
C LEU A 41 11.69 15.97 -16.52
N ASN A 42 12.70 15.56 -15.75
CA ASN A 42 14.09 16.03 -15.87
C ASN A 42 14.20 17.57 -15.88
N LEU A 43 13.43 18.22 -15.02
CA LEU A 43 13.39 19.68 -14.90
C LEU A 43 14.71 20.19 -14.34
N ARG A 44 15.24 21.28 -14.91
CA ARG A 44 16.52 21.87 -14.47
C ARG A 44 16.38 22.54 -13.10
N PHE A 45 15.21 23.13 -12.83
CA PHE A 45 14.85 23.77 -11.57
C PHE A 45 13.42 23.37 -11.17
N PRO A 46 13.20 22.14 -10.68
CA PRO A 46 11.87 21.58 -10.47
C PRO A 46 10.92 22.50 -9.70
N GLY A 47 11.37 23.05 -8.56
CA GLY A 47 10.54 23.95 -7.76
C GLY A 47 10.09 25.20 -8.50
N ARG A 48 10.99 25.86 -9.24
CA ARG A 48 10.67 27.10 -9.98
C ARG A 48 9.76 26.82 -11.17
N GLU A 49 10.03 25.75 -11.88
CA GLU A 49 9.27 25.36 -13.07
C GLU A 49 7.86 24.91 -12.69
N ILE A 50 7.71 24.13 -11.62
CA ILE A 50 6.41 23.72 -11.09
C ILE A 50 5.62 24.92 -10.58
N VAL A 51 6.23 25.84 -9.83
CA VAL A 51 5.57 27.10 -9.39
C VAL A 51 5.05 27.88 -10.58
N LYS A 52 5.87 28.06 -11.62
CA LYS A 52 5.48 28.79 -12.83
C LYS A 52 4.33 28.11 -13.58
N ALA A 53 4.35 26.78 -13.65
CA ALA A 53 3.40 26.00 -14.42
C ALA A 53 2.04 25.82 -13.70
N THR A 54 2.06 25.73 -12.37
CA THR A 54 0.87 25.46 -11.54
C THR A 54 0.30 26.70 -10.85
N GLY A 55 1.07 27.78 -10.74
CA GLY A 55 0.70 28.99 -10.00
C GLY A 55 0.72 28.83 -8.46
N TYR A 56 1.17 27.69 -7.94
CA TYR A 56 1.26 27.46 -6.50
C TYR A 56 2.38 28.25 -5.84
N ASN A 57 2.23 28.52 -4.53
CA ASN A 57 3.24 29.19 -3.73
C ASN A 57 4.55 28.38 -3.67
N SER A 58 5.70 29.05 -3.79
CA SER A 58 7.01 28.42 -3.80
C SER A 58 7.37 27.68 -2.52
N GLY A 59 6.91 28.15 -1.36
CA GLY A 59 7.06 27.46 -0.08
C GLY A 59 6.30 26.13 -0.08
N VAL A 60 5.06 26.14 -0.55
CA VAL A 60 4.23 24.92 -0.62
C VAL A 60 4.82 23.89 -1.59
N VAL A 61 5.27 24.33 -2.77
CA VAL A 61 5.94 23.42 -3.73
C VAL A 61 7.24 22.88 -3.14
N SER A 62 8.00 23.69 -2.41
CA SER A 62 9.22 23.23 -1.73
C SER A 62 8.92 22.20 -0.63
N GLU A 63 7.86 22.38 0.15
CA GLU A 63 7.43 21.41 1.15
C GLU A 63 7.05 20.07 0.51
N TYR A 64 6.35 20.09 -0.63
CA TYR A 64 6.02 18.89 -1.39
C TYR A 64 7.25 18.22 -1.98
N LEU A 65 8.18 18.95 -2.57
CA LEU A 65 9.40 18.36 -3.14
C LEU A 65 10.33 17.74 -2.09
N ASN A 66 10.32 18.27 -0.87
CA ASN A 66 11.14 17.76 0.24
C ASN A 66 10.40 16.77 1.13
N SER A 67 9.21 16.30 0.74
CA SER A 67 8.35 15.41 1.54
C SER A 67 8.08 15.89 2.97
N LYS A 68 8.13 17.20 3.21
CA LYS A 68 7.79 17.81 4.51
C LYS A 68 6.28 17.92 4.71
N LYS A 69 5.53 17.82 3.61
CA LYS A 69 4.08 17.88 3.57
C LYS A 69 3.58 16.96 2.48
N ASN A 70 2.48 16.26 2.75
CA ASN A 70 1.85 15.39 1.77
C ASN A 70 1.21 16.21 0.64
N VAL A 71 1.44 15.77 -0.60
CA VAL A 71 0.84 16.41 -1.77
C VAL A 71 -0.69 16.32 -1.72
N SER A 72 -1.36 17.46 -1.90
CA SER A 72 -2.81 17.50 -2.00
C SER A 72 -3.29 17.05 -3.39
N GLU A 73 -4.47 16.44 -3.44
CA GLU A 73 -5.12 16.05 -4.70
C GLU A 73 -5.27 17.23 -5.67
N ARG A 74 -5.72 18.38 -5.15
CA ARG A 74 -5.90 19.59 -5.96
C ARG A 74 -4.61 20.01 -6.65
N PHE A 75 -3.49 19.98 -5.91
CA PHE A 75 -2.19 20.28 -6.50
C PHE A 75 -1.81 19.25 -7.57
N LEU A 76 -2.01 17.95 -7.31
CA LEU A 76 -1.72 16.90 -8.28
C LEU A 76 -2.49 17.08 -9.58
N ARG A 77 -3.78 17.46 -9.52
CA ARG A 77 -4.58 17.74 -10.72
C ARG A 77 -3.98 18.87 -11.56
N GLU A 78 -3.60 19.97 -10.92
CA GLU A 78 -2.99 21.11 -11.61
C GLU A 78 -1.59 20.77 -12.15
N PHE A 79 -0.78 20.04 -11.38
CA PHE A 79 0.53 19.54 -11.82
C PHE A 79 0.40 18.64 -13.05
N CYS A 80 -0.49 17.64 -13.00
CA CYS A 80 -0.69 16.71 -14.11
C CYS A 80 -1.16 17.45 -15.37
N LYS A 81 -2.10 18.39 -15.21
CA LYS A 81 -2.58 19.23 -16.31
C LYS A 81 -1.46 20.09 -16.90
N ALA A 82 -0.61 20.69 -16.07
CA ALA A 82 0.45 21.58 -16.50
C ALA A 82 1.57 20.86 -17.26
N PHE A 83 1.85 19.60 -16.93
CA PHE A 83 2.90 18.78 -17.54
C PHE A 83 2.36 17.69 -18.47
N ASN A 84 1.06 17.71 -18.78
CA ASN A 84 0.37 16.74 -19.64
C ASN A 84 0.59 15.27 -19.20
N LEU A 85 0.50 15.04 -17.88
CA LEU A 85 0.61 13.73 -17.24
C LEU A 85 -0.79 13.16 -16.97
N ASP A 86 -0.89 11.83 -16.92
CA ASP A 86 -2.13 11.17 -16.54
C ASP A 86 -2.31 11.19 -15.02
N PHE A 87 -3.26 12.01 -14.58
CA PHE A 87 -3.63 12.13 -13.16
C PHE A 87 -4.05 10.79 -12.55
N THR A 88 -4.69 9.90 -13.32
CA THR A 88 -5.13 8.60 -12.81
C THR A 88 -3.95 7.71 -12.45
N GLU A 89 -2.84 7.79 -13.17
CA GLU A 89 -1.64 7.00 -12.87
C GLU A 89 -0.99 7.39 -11.55
N ILE A 90 -1.05 8.68 -11.20
CA ILE A 90 -0.50 9.20 -9.95
C ILE A 90 -1.48 8.98 -8.79
N PHE A 91 -2.78 9.21 -9.03
CA PHE A 91 -3.81 9.26 -7.99
C PHE A 91 -4.44 7.90 -7.66
N THR A 92 -4.66 7.04 -8.66
CA THR A 92 -5.29 5.74 -8.44
C THR A 92 -4.24 4.68 -8.19
N GLU A 93 -4.47 3.75 -7.26
CA GLU A 93 -3.67 2.53 -7.19
C GLU A 93 -3.81 1.79 -8.54
N LYS A 94 -2.87 2.00 -9.47
CA LYS A 94 -2.79 1.15 -10.65
C LYS A 94 -2.69 -0.29 -10.13
N PRO A 95 -3.59 -1.20 -10.55
CA PRO A 95 -3.37 -2.60 -10.25
C PRO A 95 -2.00 -2.97 -10.80
N ALA A 96 -1.16 -3.59 -9.96
CA ALA A 96 0.22 -3.80 -10.33
C ALA A 96 0.31 -4.56 -11.68
N PRO A 97 1.31 -4.28 -12.53
CA PRO A 97 1.38 -4.89 -13.85
C PRO A 97 1.43 -6.43 -13.75
N PRO A 98 0.94 -7.17 -14.77
CA PRO A 98 1.05 -8.63 -14.80
C PRO A 98 2.51 -9.08 -14.61
N GLY A 99 2.75 -9.95 -13.63
CA GLY A 99 4.10 -10.38 -13.25
C GLY A 99 4.68 -9.66 -12.03
N ASP A 100 4.00 -8.65 -11.49
CA ASP A 100 4.38 -8.01 -10.23
C ASP A 100 4.35 -9.05 -9.07
N PRO A 101 5.43 -9.15 -8.26
CA PRO A 101 5.49 -10.07 -7.13
C PRO A 101 4.33 -9.91 -6.13
N ILE A 102 3.85 -8.70 -5.88
CA ILE A 102 2.73 -8.40 -4.97
C ILE A 102 1.42 -8.95 -5.55
N ASN A 103 1.20 -8.84 -6.87
CA ASN A 103 0.02 -9.43 -7.50
C ASN A 103 0.10 -10.95 -7.56
N ARG A 104 1.29 -11.52 -7.76
CA ARG A 104 1.50 -12.97 -7.63
C ARG A 104 1.19 -13.43 -6.21
N GLU A 105 1.62 -12.69 -5.21
CA GLU A 105 1.36 -12.98 -3.80
C GLU A 105 -0.12 -12.82 -3.45
N ARG A 106 -0.79 -11.75 -3.90
CA ARG A 106 -2.26 -11.57 -3.76
C ARG A 106 -3.04 -12.70 -4.44
N ALA A 107 -2.63 -13.11 -5.64
CA ALA A 107 -3.24 -14.24 -6.34
C ALA A 107 -3.03 -15.55 -5.57
N LEU A 108 -1.84 -15.78 -5.02
CA LEU A 108 -1.53 -16.94 -4.20
C LEU A 108 -2.39 -16.96 -2.93
N ILE A 109 -2.51 -15.83 -2.24
CA ILE A 109 -3.37 -15.70 -1.05
C ILE A 109 -4.82 -16.03 -1.40
N LYS A 110 -5.37 -15.48 -2.49
CA LYS A 110 -6.74 -15.81 -2.94
C LYS A 110 -6.94 -17.30 -3.22
N VAL A 111 -5.97 -17.95 -3.86
CA VAL A 111 -6.03 -19.39 -4.14
C VAL A 111 -5.96 -20.22 -2.85
N LEU A 112 -5.08 -19.86 -1.93
CA LEU A 112 -4.96 -20.53 -0.63
C LEU A 112 -6.25 -20.37 0.19
N TYR A 113 -6.80 -19.16 0.21
CA TYR A 113 -8.05 -18.84 0.90
C TYR A 113 -9.21 -19.70 0.41
N GLN A 114 -9.41 -19.77 -0.92
CA GLN A 114 -10.42 -20.64 -1.52
C GLN A 114 -10.18 -22.13 -1.26
N ARG A 115 -8.92 -22.57 -1.19
CA ARG A 115 -8.58 -23.97 -0.89
C ARG A 115 -8.91 -24.32 0.55
N VAL A 116 -8.61 -23.45 1.49
CA VAL A 116 -8.95 -23.63 2.91
C VAL A 116 -10.47 -23.65 3.08
N ALA A 117 -11.19 -22.70 2.47
CA ALA A 117 -12.65 -22.68 2.54
C ALA A 117 -13.30 -23.98 2.03
N LYS A 118 -12.78 -24.55 0.93
CA LYS A 118 -13.26 -25.85 0.43
C LYS A 118 -13.03 -27.00 1.41
N LEU A 119 -11.87 -27.02 2.07
CA LEU A 119 -11.55 -28.05 3.08
C LEU A 119 -12.42 -27.90 4.33
N GLU A 120 -12.62 -26.67 4.80
CA GLU A 120 -13.51 -26.38 5.94
C GLU A 120 -14.98 -26.70 5.63
N ALA A 121 -15.44 -26.34 4.43
CA ALA A 121 -16.79 -26.69 3.96
C ALA A 121 -17.02 -28.20 3.94
N GLU A 122 -16.06 -28.97 3.42
CA GLU A 122 -16.10 -30.44 3.43
C GLU A 122 -16.07 -31.01 4.86
N ARG A 123 -15.21 -30.46 5.72
CA ARG A 123 -15.05 -30.90 7.12
C ARG A 123 -16.31 -30.64 7.96
N LEU A 124 -16.98 -29.52 7.73
CA LEU A 124 -18.12 -29.05 8.52
C LEU A 124 -19.47 -29.41 7.89
N GLY A 125 -19.49 -29.85 6.63
CA GLY A 125 -20.72 -30.14 5.89
C GLY A 125 -21.53 -28.89 5.54
N ILE A 126 -20.86 -27.74 5.37
CA ILE A 126 -21.48 -26.45 5.01
C ILE A 126 -21.15 -26.07 3.55
N SER A 127 -21.74 -25.00 3.04
CA SER A 127 -21.38 -24.50 1.72
C SER A 127 -19.98 -23.83 1.74
N VAL A 128 -19.34 -23.75 0.57
CA VAL A 128 -18.05 -23.04 0.44
C VAL A 128 -18.22 -21.55 0.73
N ASP A 129 -19.37 -20.97 0.40
CA ASP A 129 -19.65 -19.55 0.66
C ASP A 129 -19.78 -19.30 2.17
N ASP A 130 -20.49 -20.17 2.91
CA ASP A 130 -20.58 -20.07 4.38
C ASP A 130 -19.20 -20.22 5.04
N ALA A 131 -18.35 -21.10 4.50
CA ALA A 131 -16.98 -21.28 5.00
C ALA A 131 -16.10 -20.05 4.70
N LEU A 132 -16.29 -19.39 3.55
CA LEU A 132 -15.60 -18.13 3.23
C LEU A 132 -16.04 -17.01 4.18
N ASP A 133 -17.34 -16.90 4.47
CA ASP A 133 -17.87 -15.90 5.39
C ASP A 133 -17.34 -16.06 6.83
N GLU A 134 -17.12 -17.30 7.28
CA GLU A 134 -16.47 -17.52 8.58
C GLU A 134 -14.99 -17.20 8.57
N LEU A 135 -14.26 -17.59 7.53
CA LEU A 135 -12.85 -17.22 7.41
C LEU A 135 -12.68 -15.69 7.37
N ASP A 136 -13.62 -14.95 6.75
CA ASP A 136 -13.58 -13.48 6.69
C ASP A 136 -13.81 -12.87 8.07
N ARG A 137 -14.73 -13.45 8.85
CA ARG A 137 -14.97 -13.06 10.24
C ARG A 137 -13.76 -13.34 11.12
N ASP A 138 -13.19 -14.53 11.05
CA ASP A 138 -11.98 -14.92 11.79
C ASP A 138 -10.79 -14.00 11.44
N THR A 139 -10.62 -13.70 10.16
CA THR A 139 -9.58 -12.79 9.67
C THR A 139 -9.78 -11.38 10.24
N THR A 140 -11.03 -10.90 10.29
CA THR A 140 -11.37 -9.57 10.85
C THR A 140 -11.10 -9.52 12.36
N ILE A 141 -11.47 -10.57 13.10
CA ILE A 141 -11.21 -10.67 14.54
C ILE A 141 -9.69 -10.65 14.80
N ALA A 142 -8.94 -11.50 14.11
CA ALA A 142 -7.49 -11.56 14.23
C ALA A 142 -6.82 -10.23 13.86
N TRP A 143 -7.35 -9.52 12.86
CA TRP A 143 -6.88 -8.18 12.49
C TRP A 143 -7.06 -7.18 13.63
N TRP A 144 -8.25 -7.12 14.24
CA TRP A 144 -8.52 -6.20 15.35
C TRP A 144 -7.64 -6.49 16.56
N ASP A 145 -7.32 -7.76 16.82
CA ASP A 145 -6.41 -8.11 17.92
C ASP A 145 -4.97 -7.65 17.64
N LEU A 146 -4.48 -7.81 16.40
CA LEU A 146 -3.18 -7.27 15.99
C LEU A 146 -3.11 -5.73 16.07
N GLU A 147 -4.20 -5.02 15.78
CA GLU A 147 -4.26 -3.57 15.92
C GLU A 147 -4.23 -3.11 17.38
N LYS A 148 -4.89 -3.84 18.28
CA LYS A 148 -4.83 -3.58 19.73
C LYS A 148 -3.44 -3.80 20.30
N GLU A 149 -2.74 -4.86 19.87
CA GLU A 149 -1.37 -5.15 20.30
C GLU A 149 -0.40 -4.02 19.92
N LYS A 150 -0.52 -3.45 18.71
CA LYS A 150 0.28 -2.28 18.29
C LYS A 150 0.01 -1.01 19.11
N GLY A 151 -1.18 -0.88 19.69
CA GLY A 151 -1.55 0.25 20.54
C GLY A 151 -0.98 0.19 21.97
N GLN A 152 -0.57 -0.98 22.44
CA GLN A 152 -0.05 -1.18 23.80
C GLN A 152 1.48 -0.99 23.94
N ASP A 153 2.21 -0.91 22.83
CA ASP A 153 3.66 -0.66 22.80
C ASP A 153 4.04 0.83 22.72
N SER A 154 3.08 1.76 22.86
CA SER A 154 3.41 3.18 23.03
C SER A 154 3.92 3.38 24.46
N PRO A 155 5.19 3.79 24.67
CA PRO A 155 5.66 4.13 26.01
C PRO A 155 4.77 5.24 26.54
N GLN A 156 4.19 5.05 27.73
CA GLN A 156 3.68 6.17 28.50
C GLN A 156 4.87 7.10 28.78
N ALA A 157 4.99 8.14 27.96
CA ALA A 157 5.86 9.27 28.22
C ALA A 157 5.14 10.15 29.24
N GLU A 158 5.66 10.09 30.47
CA GLU A 158 5.54 11.02 31.60
C GLU A 158 4.19 11.11 32.34
#